data_AF-A0A9E4F2H3-F1
#
_entry.id   AF-A0A9E4F2H3-F1
#
_cell.length_a   1.000
_cell.length_b   1.000
_cell.length_c   1.000
_cell.angle_alpha   90.00
_cell.angle_beta   90.00
_cell.angle_gamma   90.00
#
_symmetry.space_group_name_H-M   'P 1'
#
loop_
_entity.id
_entity.type
_entity.pdbx_description
1 polymer ?
#
loop_
_entity_poly.entity_id
_entity_poly.type
_entity_poly.pdbx_seq_one_letter_code
_entity_poly.pdbx_strand_id
1 'polypeptide(L)'
;MAQTALARKYRPRSFSDVAAQQHVSDTLRRAVSGDRTAQAYLFCGPRGVGKTTLARVLAMALNCPLRSTDQSSETAGEPCGECESCRSIWAGQASVDIVEIDAASNRGVDAARDLRERAMYAPSGESRRKVYIVDEAHMLTREAWNALLKILEEPPPGVVFVFATTEPQKIQQAAGPILSRCQRFDFRRISVIDIVARMKDVLAEEGLSAEDAALTVIARKADGGMRDGLSLLDQVLSFSRGEMTAEVVRGVLGVVNEERFLELFGIVAERRHAEIFTFVESLSDDGFDVVEFYYGLLDMLRRLLRLRLAPSGADAGSDSDTRFAGLATRFEPSDLVRMLSAAAELETRGSLRRSPNPRILVEMLLLRMSYLDRAVEIEEVIAALGGAPRSGSSSNPPDGSAGVPAPGTAPSQGSGHGPSRLPETTKPISPHVVAPSPAPQAKAAGPRAETAASRRPASTEPERDLHRVARNPEPVDSRDAASVGSRGEKSVGSRGTGKQRPKRRTGLPPTSSRTSPGLTLDKVLELEPGLRPAVEELDLELVRPLDR
;
A
#
# COMPACT_ATOMS: atom_id res chain seq x y z
N MET A 1 6.03 -18.44 -33.49
CA MET A 1 5.73 -17.00 -33.61
C MET A 1 5.66 -16.45 -32.20
N ALA A 2 6.23 -15.28 -31.92
CA ALA A 2 6.22 -14.72 -30.56
C ALA A 2 4.78 -14.38 -30.15
N GLN A 3 4.15 -15.25 -29.36
CA GLN A 3 2.80 -15.03 -28.84
C GLN A 3 2.86 -13.78 -27.97
N THR A 4 2.14 -12.73 -28.38
CA THR A 4 2.10 -11.48 -27.64
C THR A 4 1.17 -11.68 -26.45
N ALA A 5 1.66 -11.43 -25.24
CA ALA A 5 0.88 -11.60 -24.02
C ALA A 5 -0.48 -10.89 -24.10
N LEU A 6 -1.54 -11.54 -23.61
CA LEU A 6 -2.93 -11.03 -23.69
C LEU A 6 -3.07 -9.61 -23.14
N ALA A 7 -2.41 -9.34 -22.00
CA ALA A 7 -2.42 -8.02 -21.36
C ALA A 7 -1.86 -6.89 -22.26
N ARG A 8 -1.03 -7.23 -23.26
CA ARG A 8 -0.53 -6.28 -24.27
C ARG A 8 -1.41 -6.26 -25.51
N LYS A 9 -1.88 -7.42 -25.99
CA LYS A 9 -2.73 -7.56 -27.18
C LYS A 9 -4.07 -6.82 -27.01
N TYR A 10 -4.72 -7.00 -25.86
CA TYR A 10 -6.06 -6.48 -25.55
C TYR A 10 -6.07 -5.17 -24.77
N ARG A 11 -4.95 -4.43 -24.82
CA ARG A 11 -4.83 -3.14 -24.14
C ARG A 11 -5.80 -2.12 -24.83
N PRO A 12 -6.68 -1.43 -24.06
CA PRO A 12 -7.69 -0.49 -24.60
C PRO A 12 -7.13 0.60 -25.51
N ARG A 13 -7.74 0.85 -26.68
CA ARG A 13 -7.26 1.88 -27.64
C ARG A 13 -8.10 3.15 -27.67
N SER A 14 -9.30 3.11 -27.13
CA SER A 14 -10.22 4.26 -27.00
C SER A 14 -10.56 4.53 -25.54
N PHE A 15 -11.24 5.65 -25.25
CA PHE A 15 -11.75 5.93 -23.91
C PHE A 15 -12.89 4.97 -23.54
N SER A 16 -13.71 4.56 -24.52
CA SER A 16 -14.82 3.61 -24.33
C SER A 16 -14.36 2.18 -24.00
N ASP A 17 -13.19 1.76 -24.48
CA ASP A 17 -12.66 0.40 -24.24
C ASP A 17 -12.12 0.20 -22.81
N VAL A 18 -11.99 1.27 -22.02
CA VAL A 18 -11.41 1.18 -20.67
C VAL A 18 -12.43 0.64 -19.69
N ALA A 19 -12.24 -0.63 -19.31
CA ALA A 19 -13.09 -1.29 -18.34
C ALA A 19 -13.13 -0.57 -16.98
N ALA A 20 -14.35 -0.38 -16.45
CA ALA A 20 -14.65 0.06 -15.09
C ALA A 20 -14.00 1.38 -14.62
N GLN A 21 -13.68 2.31 -15.54
CA GLN A 21 -13.16 3.65 -15.20
C GLN A 21 -13.97 4.77 -15.88
N GLN A 22 -15.28 4.59 -16.02
CA GLN A 22 -16.17 5.51 -16.77
C GLN A 22 -16.07 6.96 -16.30
N HIS A 23 -15.93 7.19 -14.99
CA HIS A 23 -15.82 8.56 -14.44
C HIS A 23 -14.57 9.30 -14.94
N VAL A 24 -13.45 8.58 -15.14
CA VAL A 24 -12.22 9.16 -15.68
C VAL A 24 -12.29 9.26 -17.19
N SER A 25 -12.67 8.18 -17.88
CA SER A 25 -12.68 8.12 -19.34
C SER A 25 -13.65 9.14 -19.94
N ASP A 26 -14.87 9.25 -19.41
CA ASP A 26 -15.85 10.24 -19.89
C ASP A 26 -15.40 11.68 -19.66
N THR A 27 -14.77 11.97 -18.52
CA THR A 27 -14.30 13.32 -18.21
C THR A 27 -13.18 13.73 -19.15
N LEU A 28 -12.22 12.84 -19.42
CA LEU A 28 -11.16 13.09 -20.39
C LEU A 28 -11.70 13.21 -21.81
N ARG A 29 -12.61 12.32 -22.22
CA ARG A 29 -13.28 12.38 -23.53
C ARG A 29 -13.97 13.73 -23.75
N ARG A 30 -14.74 14.20 -22.76
CA ARG A 30 -15.41 15.52 -22.81
C ARG A 30 -14.43 16.69 -22.80
N ALA A 31 -13.31 16.58 -22.07
CA ALA A 31 -12.28 17.63 -22.06
C ALA A 31 -11.61 17.74 -23.43
N VAL A 32 -11.32 16.61 -24.08
CA VAL A 32 -10.74 16.57 -25.43
C VAL A 32 -11.73 17.06 -26.47
N SER A 33 -12.99 16.64 -26.42
CA SER A 33 -14.01 17.07 -27.39
C SER A 33 -14.31 18.57 -27.31
N GLY A 34 -14.26 19.15 -26.11
CA GLY A 34 -14.48 20.58 -25.88
C GLY A 34 -13.23 21.46 -25.99
N ASP A 35 -12.06 20.91 -26.35
CA ASP A 35 -10.74 21.59 -26.32
C ASP A 35 -10.45 22.30 -24.98
N ARG A 36 -10.91 21.69 -23.88
CA ARG A 36 -10.69 22.16 -22.49
C ARG A 36 -9.72 21.26 -21.73
N THR A 37 -8.68 20.79 -22.41
CA THR A 37 -7.67 19.90 -21.82
C THR A 37 -6.76 20.69 -20.88
N ALA A 38 -6.48 20.14 -19.71
CA ALA A 38 -5.50 20.70 -18.78
C ALA A 38 -4.08 20.55 -19.31
N GLN A 39 -3.18 21.41 -18.82
CA GLN A 39 -1.76 21.34 -19.16
C GLN A 39 -1.03 20.23 -18.37
N ALA A 40 -1.59 19.80 -17.24
CA ALA A 40 -1.02 18.73 -16.43
C ALA A 40 -2.12 17.85 -15.79
N TYR A 41 -1.91 16.54 -15.85
CA TYR A 41 -2.77 15.50 -15.32
C TYR A 41 -2.02 14.65 -14.31
N LEU A 42 -2.70 14.28 -13.22
CA LEU A 42 -2.18 13.33 -12.23
C LEU A 42 -3.12 12.14 -12.10
N PHE A 43 -2.70 10.99 -12.61
CA PHE A 43 -3.42 9.73 -12.57
C PHE A 43 -2.96 8.92 -11.36
N CYS A 44 -3.84 8.80 -10.38
CA CYS A 44 -3.60 8.11 -9.12
C CYS A 44 -4.38 6.80 -9.07
N GLY A 45 -3.79 5.73 -8.55
CA GLY A 45 -4.54 4.53 -8.22
C GLY A 45 -3.73 3.24 -8.29
N PRO A 46 -4.32 2.09 -7.95
CA PRO A 46 -3.61 0.82 -7.86
C PRO A 46 -2.91 0.42 -9.17
N ARG A 47 -1.95 -0.51 -9.09
CA ARG A 47 -1.29 -1.07 -10.27
C ARG A 47 -2.31 -1.80 -11.15
N GLY A 48 -2.08 -1.84 -12.46
CA GLY A 48 -2.87 -2.66 -13.37
C GLY A 48 -4.27 -2.14 -13.74
N VAL A 49 -4.75 -1.04 -13.15
CA VAL A 49 -6.09 -0.45 -13.42
C VAL A 49 -6.20 0.38 -14.71
N GLY A 50 -5.10 0.56 -15.45
CA GLY A 50 -5.11 1.23 -16.76
C GLY A 50 -4.61 2.68 -16.81
N LYS A 51 -3.92 3.19 -15.77
CA LYS A 51 -3.38 4.57 -15.74
C LYS A 51 -2.53 4.94 -16.96
N THR A 52 -1.43 4.21 -17.19
CA THR A 52 -0.52 4.44 -18.33
C THR A 52 -1.22 4.18 -19.67
N THR A 53 -2.16 3.22 -19.69
CA THR A 53 -2.99 2.97 -20.88
C THR A 53 -3.80 4.21 -21.23
N LEU A 54 -4.52 4.77 -20.26
CA LEU A 54 -5.36 5.94 -20.49
C LEU A 54 -4.54 7.20 -20.79
N ALA A 55 -3.31 7.29 -20.26
CA ALA A 55 -2.37 8.34 -20.64
C ALA A 55 -2.02 8.29 -22.13
N ARG A 56 -1.77 7.07 -22.67
CA ARG A 56 -1.54 6.88 -24.11
C ARG A 56 -2.79 7.16 -24.94
N VAL A 57 -3.97 6.73 -24.48
CA VAL A 57 -5.26 7.02 -25.15
C VAL A 57 -5.50 8.54 -25.22
N LEU A 58 -5.26 9.26 -24.13
CA LEU A 58 -5.33 10.72 -24.10
C LEU A 58 -4.36 11.33 -25.11
N ALA A 59 -3.12 10.86 -25.16
CA ALA A 59 -2.12 11.40 -26.05
C ALA A 59 -2.42 11.09 -27.54
N MET A 60 -3.01 9.92 -27.83
CA MET A 60 -3.58 9.60 -29.15
C MET A 60 -4.73 10.54 -29.48
N ALA A 61 -5.65 10.76 -28.56
CA ALA A 61 -6.81 11.61 -28.78
C ALA A 61 -6.37 13.04 -29.10
N LEU A 62 -5.43 13.61 -28.34
CA LEU A 62 -4.89 14.95 -28.56
C LEU A 62 -4.21 15.11 -29.93
N ASN A 63 -3.53 14.07 -30.41
CA ASN A 63 -2.74 14.09 -31.65
C ASN A 63 -3.41 13.38 -32.84
N CYS A 64 -4.70 13.03 -32.73
CA CYS A 64 -5.44 12.36 -33.79
C CYS A 64 -6.01 13.38 -34.80
N PRO A 65 -5.57 13.38 -36.06
CA PRO A 65 -6.09 14.30 -37.08
C PRO A 65 -7.52 13.96 -37.51
N LEU A 66 -7.94 12.70 -37.38
CA LEU A 66 -9.27 12.22 -37.74
C LEU A 66 -10.26 12.26 -36.56
N ARG A 67 -9.91 12.93 -35.46
CA ARG A 67 -10.77 13.02 -34.28
C ARG A 67 -12.01 13.84 -34.62
N SER A 68 -13.20 13.30 -34.29
CA SER A 68 -14.43 14.09 -34.41
C SER A 68 -14.42 15.25 -33.42
N THR A 69 -14.57 16.46 -33.95
CA THR A 69 -14.77 17.69 -33.18
C THR A 69 -16.25 18.03 -32.98
N ASP A 70 -17.15 17.28 -33.64
CA ASP A 70 -18.58 17.45 -33.48
C ASP A 70 -19.02 16.88 -32.13
N GLN A 71 -19.42 17.76 -31.21
CA GLN A 71 -19.86 17.39 -29.86
C GLN A 71 -21.17 16.58 -29.86
N SER A 72 -21.92 16.57 -30.97
CA SER A 72 -23.14 15.76 -31.12
C SER A 72 -22.86 14.32 -31.53
N SER A 73 -21.63 14.00 -31.95
CA SER A 73 -21.21 12.64 -32.30
C SER A 73 -20.94 11.80 -31.07
N GLU A 74 -21.35 10.53 -31.08
CA GLU A 74 -21.00 9.57 -30.02
C GLU A 74 -19.48 9.35 -29.88
N THR A 75 -18.75 9.55 -30.98
CA THR A 75 -17.29 9.46 -31.07
C THR A 75 -16.55 10.77 -30.76
N ALA A 76 -17.27 11.80 -30.26
CA ALA A 76 -16.67 13.08 -29.92
C ALA A 76 -15.53 12.91 -28.92
N GLY A 77 -14.34 13.40 -29.27
CA GLY A 77 -13.15 13.31 -28.42
C GLY A 77 -12.44 11.95 -28.42
N GLU A 78 -12.97 10.92 -29.08
CA GLU A 78 -12.32 9.61 -29.20
C GLU A 78 -11.17 9.63 -30.22
N PRO A 79 -10.04 8.96 -29.97
CA PRO A 79 -9.04 8.71 -31.00
C PRO A 79 -9.56 7.70 -32.02
N CYS A 80 -9.24 7.90 -33.30
CA CYS A 80 -9.66 6.94 -34.35
C CYS A 80 -8.97 5.57 -34.26
N GLY A 81 -7.82 5.47 -33.57
CA GLY A 81 -7.05 4.22 -33.43
C GLY A 81 -6.32 3.72 -34.69
N GLU A 82 -6.66 4.24 -35.87
CA GLU A 82 -6.20 3.70 -37.17
C GLU A 82 -5.27 4.63 -37.96
N CYS A 83 -5.25 5.93 -37.67
CA CYS A 83 -4.33 6.85 -38.34
C CYS A 83 -2.87 6.58 -37.94
N GLU A 84 -1.91 7.08 -38.73
CA GLU A 84 -0.48 6.92 -38.48
C GLU A 84 -0.06 7.46 -37.10
N SER A 85 -0.61 8.61 -36.70
CA SER A 85 -0.40 9.17 -35.36
C SER A 85 -0.86 8.21 -34.26
N CYS A 86 -2.11 7.73 -34.32
CA CYS A 86 -2.61 6.76 -33.33
C CYS A 86 -1.78 5.47 -33.31
N ARG A 87 -1.44 4.91 -34.48
CA ARG A 87 -0.66 3.67 -34.57
C ARG A 87 0.76 3.83 -34.01
N SER A 88 1.46 4.92 -34.34
CA SER A 88 2.84 5.17 -33.88
C SER A 88 2.89 5.37 -32.37
N ILE A 89 1.98 6.19 -31.83
CA ILE A 89 1.83 6.44 -30.39
C ILE A 89 1.52 5.13 -29.66
N TRP A 90 0.59 4.34 -30.18
CA TRP A 90 0.17 3.09 -29.56
C TRP A 90 1.28 2.03 -29.55
N ALA A 91 1.99 1.91 -30.66
CA ALA A 91 3.13 0.99 -30.80
C ALA A 91 4.30 1.35 -29.86
N GLY A 92 4.30 2.55 -29.28
CA GLY A 92 5.41 3.06 -28.48
C GLY A 92 6.65 3.38 -29.32
N GLN A 93 6.45 3.67 -30.60
CA GLN A 93 7.53 4.19 -31.45
C GLN A 93 7.90 5.59 -30.96
N ALA A 94 9.16 5.97 -31.16
CA ALA A 94 9.65 7.30 -30.81
C ALA A 94 8.95 8.36 -31.67
N SER A 95 7.79 8.82 -31.21
CA SER A 95 7.11 9.98 -31.74
C SER A 95 7.80 11.21 -31.16
N VAL A 96 8.18 12.16 -32.02
CA VAL A 96 8.83 13.41 -31.60
C VAL A 96 7.98 14.16 -30.57
N ASP A 97 6.66 14.01 -30.68
CA ASP A 97 5.68 14.73 -29.85
C ASP A 97 5.20 13.93 -28.64
N ILE A 98 5.60 12.66 -28.48
CA ILE A 98 5.24 11.86 -27.30
C ILE A 98 6.48 11.26 -26.67
N VAL A 99 6.67 11.60 -25.40
CA VAL A 99 7.81 11.15 -24.61
C VAL A 99 7.26 10.42 -23.38
N GLU A 100 7.45 9.10 -23.37
CA GLU A 100 7.13 8.25 -22.21
C GLU A 100 8.40 8.00 -21.41
N ILE A 101 8.36 8.36 -20.12
CA ILE A 101 9.48 8.26 -19.19
C ILE A 101 9.02 7.42 -18.01
N ASP A 102 9.77 6.36 -17.72
CA ASP A 102 9.65 5.66 -16.45
C ASP A 102 10.48 6.41 -15.40
N ALA A 103 9.80 7.05 -14.45
CA ALA A 103 10.46 7.77 -13.38
C ALA A 103 11.32 6.84 -12.52
N ALA A 104 11.04 5.54 -12.45
CA ALA A 104 11.87 4.60 -11.70
C ALA A 104 13.27 4.45 -12.28
N SER A 105 13.49 4.69 -13.57
CA SER A 105 14.82 4.70 -14.20
C SER A 105 15.41 6.11 -14.35
N ASN A 106 14.56 7.14 -14.35
CA ASN A 106 14.94 8.54 -14.57
C ASN A 106 14.58 9.43 -13.38
N ARG A 107 14.97 9.01 -12.16
CA ARG A 107 14.54 9.66 -10.89
C ARG A 107 15.13 11.05 -10.65
N GLY A 108 16.31 11.31 -11.21
CA GLY A 108 17.20 12.39 -10.82
C GLY A 108 16.86 13.77 -11.40
N VAL A 109 17.49 14.79 -10.83
CA VAL A 109 17.29 16.21 -11.19
C VAL A 109 17.69 16.50 -12.63
N ASP A 110 18.77 15.88 -13.10
CA ASP A 110 19.31 16.15 -14.42
C ASP A 110 18.34 15.66 -15.51
N ALA A 111 17.75 14.47 -15.33
CA ALA A 111 16.68 13.99 -16.22
C ALA A 111 15.46 14.92 -16.23
N ALA A 112 15.08 15.48 -15.08
CA ALA A 112 13.99 16.44 -14.99
C ALA A 112 14.34 17.81 -15.62
N ARG A 113 15.60 18.24 -15.55
CA ARG A 113 16.08 19.45 -16.24
C ARG A 113 16.10 19.26 -17.75
N ASP A 114 16.61 18.14 -18.22
CA ASP A 114 16.59 17.78 -19.64
C ASP A 114 15.16 17.72 -20.17
N LEU A 115 14.24 17.13 -19.38
CA LEU A 115 12.82 17.08 -19.69
C LEU A 115 12.24 18.48 -19.86
N ARG A 116 12.52 19.36 -18.89
CA ARG A 116 12.08 20.77 -18.91
C ARG A 116 12.63 21.51 -20.11
N GLU A 117 13.91 21.37 -20.42
CA GLU A 117 14.55 22.03 -21.58
C GLU A 117 13.95 21.55 -22.89
N ARG A 118 13.73 20.24 -23.04
CA ARG A 118 13.08 19.66 -24.22
C ARG A 118 11.63 20.08 -24.38
N ALA A 119 10.96 20.38 -23.27
CA ALA A 119 9.56 20.81 -23.28
C ALA A 119 9.40 22.26 -23.76
N MET A 120 10.46 23.09 -23.74
CA MET A 120 10.41 24.45 -24.27
C MET A 120 10.32 24.49 -25.81
N TYR A 121 10.65 23.40 -26.50
CA TYR A 121 10.53 23.32 -27.95
C TYR A 121 9.08 23.04 -28.37
N ALA A 122 8.62 23.79 -29.38
CA ALA A 122 7.29 23.65 -29.94
C ALA A 122 7.02 22.21 -30.46
N PRO A 123 5.74 21.77 -30.49
CA PRO A 123 5.34 20.53 -31.14
C PRO A 123 5.71 20.52 -32.62
N SER A 124 5.84 19.34 -33.22
CA SER A 124 6.28 19.15 -34.61
C SER A 124 5.29 19.68 -35.67
N GLY A 125 4.10 20.15 -35.26
CA GLY A 125 3.10 20.78 -36.12
C GLY A 125 2.12 21.64 -35.33
N GLU A 126 1.49 22.61 -35.99
CA GLU A 126 0.63 23.64 -35.36
C GLU A 126 -0.58 23.06 -34.61
N SER A 127 -1.12 21.93 -35.06
CA SER A 127 -2.27 21.25 -34.42
C SER A 127 -1.88 20.12 -33.47
N ARG A 128 -0.58 19.83 -33.32
CA ARG A 128 -0.08 18.73 -32.49
C ARG A 128 0.20 19.19 -31.07
N ARG A 129 0.08 18.28 -30.12
CA ARG A 129 0.39 18.50 -28.71
C ARG A 129 1.61 17.67 -28.34
N LYS A 130 2.55 18.28 -27.62
CA LYS A 130 3.72 17.58 -27.05
C LYS A 130 3.34 16.98 -25.70
N VAL A 131 3.23 15.66 -25.62
CA VAL A 131 2.72 14.95 -24.44
C VAL A 131 3.86 14.21 -23.73
N TYR A 132 4.05 14.52 -22.45
CA TYR A 132 4.99 13.87 -21.56
C TYR A 132 4.26 12.94 -20.62
N ILE A 133 4.45 11.63 -20.79
CA ILE A 133 3.88 10.61 -19.89
C ILE A 133 4.98 10.18 -18.93
N VAL A 134 4.81 10.48 -17.64
CA VAL A 134 5.76 10.11 -16.59
C VAL A 134 5.12 9.03 -15.73
N ASP A 135 5.52 7.77 -15.96
CA ASP A 135 5.03 6.63 -15.20
C ASP A 135 5.81 6.48 -13.88
N GLU A 136 5.15 5.91 -12.87
CA GLU A 136 5.64 5.80 -11.49
C GLU A 136 6.24 7.10 -10.92
N ALA A 137 5.57 8.24 -11.16
CA ALA A 137 6.05 9.58 -10.83
C ALA A 137 6.40 9.79 -9.34
N HIS A 138 5.88 8.95 -8.43
CA HIS A 138 6.28 8.96 -7.02
C HIS A 138 7.76 8.59 -6.78
N MET A 139 8.43 8.03 -7.78
CA MET A 139 9.86 7.68 -7.73
C MET A 139 10.79 8.87 -8.02
N LEU A 140 10.26 9.99 -8.52
CA LEU A 140 11.05 11.21 -8.74
C LEU A 140 11.56 11.78 -7.40
N THR A 141 12.80 12.26 -7.39
CA THR A 141 13.33 12.96 -6.20
C THR A 141 12.67 14.32 -6.00
N ARG A 142 12.77 14.86 -4.78
CA ARG A 142 12.24 16.20 -4.46
C ARG A 142 12.84 17.28 -5.36
N GLU A 143 14.12 17.17 -5.65
CA GLU A 143 14.84 18.11 -6.49
C GLU A 143 14.38 18.01 -7.97
N ALA A 144 14.07 16.81 -8.46
CA ALA A 144 13.48 16.60 -9.78
C ALA A 144 12.10 17.26 -9.89
N TRP A 145 11.25 17.09 -8.87
CA TRP A 145 9.95 17.77 -8.81
C TRP A 145 10.08 19.29 -8.79
N ASN A 146 11.04 19.84 -8.04
CA ASN A 146 11.30 21.28 -8.02
C ASN A 146 11.77 21.81 -9.38
N ALA A 147 12.51 21.01 -10.15
CA ALA A 147 12.89 21.39 -11.51
C ALA A 147 11.65 21.49 -12.44
N LEU A 148 10.67 20.60 -12.26
CA LEU A 148 9.43 20.57 -13.03
C LEU A 148 8.40 21.62 -12.59
N LEU A 149 8.43 22.08 -11.34
CA LEU A 149 7.48 23.09 -10.84
C LEU A 149 7.42 24.35 -11.71
N LYS A 150 8.58 24.84 -12.15
CA LYS A 150 8.66 26.05 -12.99
C LYS A 150 7.90 25.91 -14.31
N ILE A 151 7.99 24.74 -14.95
CA ILE A 151 7.29 24.50 -16.22
C ILE A 151 5.82 24.13 -16.02
N LEU A 152 5.44 23.63 -14.85
CA LEU A 152 4.03 23.39 -14.52
C LEU A 152 3.30 24.69 -14.12
N GLU A 153 4.02 25.71 -13.66
CA GLU A 153 3.48 27.05 -13.39
C GLU A 153 3.20 27.83 -14.68
N GLU A 154 4.15 27.82 -15.60
CA GLU A 154 4.05 28.51 -16.89
C GLU A 154 4.41 27.53 -18.03
N PRO A 155 3.53 26.57 -18.36
CA PRO A 155 3.83 25.59 -19.39
C PRO A 155 3.80 26.22 -20.78
N PRO A 156 4.75 25.83 -21.66
CA PRO A 156 4.74 26.24 -23.06
C PRO A 156 3.43 25.85 -23.76
N PRO A 157 2.97 26.65 -24.74
CA PRO A 157 1.76 26.34 -25.48
C PRO A 157 1.89 24.99 -26.21
N GLY A 158 0.84 24.18 -26.12
CA GLY A 158 0.80 22.86 -26.75
C GLY A 158 1.49 21.73 -25.98
N VAL A 159 2.08 21.99 -24.81
CA VAL A 159 2.68 20.96 -23.94
C VAL A 159 1.65 20.43 -22.94
N VAL A 160 1.61 19.10 -22.75
CA VAL A 160 0.75 18.42 -21.78
C VAL A 160 1.57 17.41 -20.99
N PHE A 161 1.51 17.48 -19.65
CA PHE A 161 2.11 16.50 -18.75
C PHE A 161 1.05 15.52 -18.24
N VAL A 162 1.39 14.23 -18.18
CA VAL A 162 0.57 13.18 -17.58
C VAL A 162 1.44 12.37 -16.62
N PHE A 163 1.25 12.60 -15.33
CA PHE A 163 1.92 11.86 -14.26
C PHE A 163 1.06 10.68 -13.84
N ALA A 164 1.61 9.47 -13.81
CA ALA A 164 0.92 8.28 -13.30
C ALA A 164 1.61 7.78 -12.03
N THR A 165 0.83 7.38 -11.02
CA THR A 165 1.39 6.91 -9.74
C THR A 165 0.49 5.91 -9.04
N THR A 166 1.10 4.91 -8.39
CA THR A 166 0.44 4.03 -7.43
C THR A 166 0.40 4.59 -6.01
N GLU A 167 1.26 5.54 -5.68
CA GLU A 167 1.46 6.05 -4.31
C GLU A 167 1.32 7.58 -4.28
N PRO A 168 0.08 8.12 -4.31
CA PRO A 168 -0.15 9.56 -4.30
C PRO A 168 0.36 10.26 -3.02
N GLN A 169 0.43 9.55 -1.89
CA GLN A 169 0.90 10.09 -0.62
C GLN A 169 2.39 10.43 -0.66
N LYS A 170 3.21 9.65 -1.37
CA LYS A 170 4.64 9.96 -1.56
C LYS A 170 4.83 11.25 -2.33
N ILE A 171 3.99 11.51 -3.34
CA ILE A 171 4.01 12.78 -4.09
C ILE A 171 3.53 13.93 -3.20
N GLN A 172 2.51 13.73 -2.35
CA GLN A 172 2.08 14.75 -1.38
C GLN A 172 3.23 15.19 -0.46
N GLN A 173 4.05 14.25 -0.01
CA GLN A 173 5.20 14.51 0.86
C GLN A 173 6.38 15.14 0.11
N ALA A 174 6.70 14.62 -1.08
CA ALA A 174 7.86 15.07 -1.85
C ALA A 174 7.60 16.39 -2.60
N ALA A 175 6.37 16.61 -3.08
CA ALA A 175 6.03 17.68 -4.02
C ALA A 175 4.58 18.17 -3.86
N GLY A 176 4.17 18.52 -2.64
CA GLY A 176 2.84 19.06 -2.34
C GLY A 176 2.33 20.15 -3.30
N PRO A 177 3.15 21.16 -3.70
CA PRO A 177 2.71 22.23 -4.60
C PRO A 177 2.32 21.77 -6.02
N ILE A 178 2.70 20.57 -6.45
CA ILE A 178 2.35 20.05 -7.79
C ILE A 178 0.88 19.66 -7.87
N LEU A 179 0.29 19.27 -6.74
CA LEU A 179 -1.09 18.81 -6.69
C LEU A 179 -2.11 19.90 -7.01
N SER A 180 -1.78 21.16 -6.72
CA SER A 180 -2.62 22.30 -7.09
C SER A 180 -2.51 22.69 -8.57
N ARG A 181 -1.48 22.19 -9.27
CA ARG A 181 -1.18 22.48 -10.69
C ARG A 181 -1.60 21.37 -11.64
N CYS A 182 -1.97 20.21 -11.11
CA CYS A 182 -2.41 19.06 -11.89
C CYS A 182 -3.90 18.82 -11.69
N GLN A 183 -4.59 18.46 -12.78
CA GLN A 183 -5.92 17.88 -12.67
C GLN A 183 -5.79 16.42 -12.22
N ARG A 184 -6.23 16.13 -10.99
CA ARG A 184 -6.14 14.81 -10.39
C ARG A 184 -7.30 13.91 -10.83
N PHE A 185 -6.98 12.68 -11.22
CA PHE A 185 -7.92 11.61 -11.49
C PHE A 185 -7.57 10.38 -10.67
N ASP A 186 -8.52 9.93 -9.84
CA ASP A 186 -8.38 8.74 -9.02
C ASP A 186 -9.05 7.53 -9.69
N PHE A 187 -8.22 6.55 -10.05
CA PHE A 187 -8.62 5.26 -10.60
C PHE A 187 -8.93 4.31 -9.45
N ARG A 188 -10.02 3.54 -9.63
CA ARG A 188 -10.50 2.60 -8.61
C ARG A 188 -10.04 1.18 -8.93
N ARG A 189 -9.99 0.32 -7.92
CA ARG A 189 -9.87 -1.13 -8.16
C ARG A 189 -11.06 -1.58 -9.00
N ILE A 190 -10.79 -2.40 -10.00
CA ILE A 190 -11.82 -2.97 -10.88
C ILE A 190 -12.52 -4.08 -10.09
N SER A 191 -13.84 -4.19 -10.21
CA SER A 191 -14.59 -5.22 -9.49
C SER A 191 -14.26 -6.62 -10.05
N VAL A 192 -14.42 -7.66 -9.23
CA VAL A 192 -14.24 -9.06 -9.69
C VAL A 192 -15.15 -9.35 -10.88
N ILE A 193 -16.39 -8.87 -10.84
CA ILE A 193 -17.38 -9.08 -11.91
C ILE A 193 -16.90 -8.45 -13.23
N ASP A 194 -16.38 -7.23 -13.19
CA ASP A 194 -15.90 -6.54 -14.38
C ASP A 194 -14.62 -7.18 -14.95
N ILE A 195 -13.72 -7.69 -14.09
CA ILE A 195 -12.54 -8.45 -14.54
C ILE A 195 -12.97 -9.74 -15.23
N VAL A 196 -13.91 -10.50 -14.62
CA VAL A 196 -14.44 -11.72 -15.22
C VAL A 196 -15.10 -11.43 -16.58
N ALA A 197 -15.97 -10.41 -16.65
CA ALA A 197 -16.62 -10.02 -17.90
C ALA A 197 -15.60 -9.71 -18.99
N ARG A 198 -14.56 -8.92 -18.68
CA ARG A 198 -13.52 -8.59 -19.65
C ARG A 198 -12.69 -9.81 -20.07
N MET A 199 -12.39 -10.73 -19.14
CA MET A 199 -11.68 -11.97 -19.49
C MET A 199 -12.53 -12.86 -20.41
N LYS A 200 -13.86 -12.90 -20.21
CA LYS A 200 -14.77 -13.60 -21.14
C LYS A 200 -14.73 -13.01 -22.54
N ASP A 201 -14.76 -11.68 -22.65
CA ASP A 201 -14.65 -11.00 -23.96
C ASP A 201 -13.33 -11.38 -24.66
N VAL A 202 -12.22 -11.33 -23.93
CA VAL A 202 -10.89 -11.69 -24.43
C VAL A 202 -10.83 -13.15 -24.88
N LEU A 203 -11.37 -14.08 -24.07
CA LEU A 203 -11.42 -15.50 -24.43
C LEU A 203 -12.29 -15.76 -25.66
N ALA A 204 -13.44 -15.09 -25.78
CA ALA A 204 -14.29 -15.18 -26.95
C ALA A 204 -13.58 -14.70 -28.22
N GLU A 205 -12.81 -13.61 -28.14
CA GLU A 205 -11.98 -13.11 -29.25
C GLU A 205 -10.83 -14.06 -29.62
N GLU A 206 -10.31 -14.85 -28.67
CA GLU A 206 -9.31 -15.92 -28.93
C GLU A 206 -9.95 -17.25 -29.36
N GLY A 207 -11.29 -17.37 -29.36
CA GLY A 207 -12.00 -18.61 -29.67
C GLY A 207 -11.88 -19.68 -28.56
N LEU A 208 -11.68 -19.25 -27.32
CA LEU A 208 -11.52 -20.09 -26.13
C LEU A 208 -12.69 -19.89 -25.16
N SER A 209 -12.88 -20.84 -24.25
CA SER A 209 -13.90 -20.77 -23.19
C SER A 209 -13.37 -21.25 -21.87
N ALA A 210 -13.86 -20.67 -20.77
CA ALA A 210 -13.52 -21.04 -19.42
C ALA A 210 -14.77 -21.07 -18.52
N GLU A 211 -14.70 -21.86 -17.45
CA GLU A 211 -15.74 -21.87 -16.43
C GLU A 211 -15.76 -20.54 -15.65
N ASP A 212 -16.95 -20.04 -15.31
CA ASP A 212 -17.11 -18.81 -14.54
C ASP A 212 -16.40 -18.86 -13.18
N ALA A 213 -16.42 -20.02 -12.52
CA ALA A 213 -15.70 -20.23 -11.26
C ALA A 213 -14.19 -20.13 -11.45
N ALA A 214 -13.65 -20.60 -12.58
CA ALA A 214 -12.24 -20.50 -12.93
C ALA A 214 -11.81 -19.04 -13.12
N LEU A 215 -12.57 -18.28 -13.90
CA LEU A 215 -12.33 -16.85 -14.11
C LEU A 215 -12.45 -16.06 -12.80
N THR A 216 -13.36 -16.45 -11.91
CA THR A 216 -13.52 -15.82 -10.60
C THR A 216 -12.27 -16.00 -9.73
N VAL A 217 -11.61 -17.17 -9.77
CA VAL A 217 -10.33 -17.40 -9.07
C VAL A 217 -9.26 -16.45 -9.59
N ILE A 218 -9.13 -16.33 -10.92
CA ILE A 218 -8.17 -15.41 -11.55
C ILE A 218 -8.45 -13.96 -11.15
N ALA A 219 -9.71 -13.53 -11.24
CA ALA A 219 -10.12 -12.16 -10.94
C ALA A 219 -9.92 -11.79 -9.47
N ARG A 220 -10.14 -12.71 -8.53
CA ARG A 220 -9.82 -12.51 -7.11
C ARG A 220 -8.32 -12.36 -6.90
N LYS A 221 -7.51 -13.23 -7.53
CA LYS A 221 -6.03 -13.15 -7.44
C LYS A 221 -5.45 -11.89 -8.10
N ALA A 222 -6.14 -11.34 -9.09
CA ALA A 222 -5.76 -10.09 -9.74
C ALA A 222 -5.92 -8.82 -8.86
N ASP A 223 -6.60 -8.91 -7.70
CA ASP A 223 -6.79 -7.83 -6.74
C ASP A 223 -7.22 -6.48 -7.39
N GLY A 224 -8.12 -6.54 -8.36
CA GLY A 224 -8.66 -5.35 -9.01
C GLY A 224 -7.79 -4.74 -10.13
N GLY A 225 -6.69 -5.38 -10.52
CA GLY A 225 -5.84 -4.99 -11.65
C GLY A 225 -6.17 -5.78 -12.93
N MET A 226 -6.69 -5.12 -13.98
CA MET A 226 -6.99 -5.79 -15.26
C MET A 226 -5.74 -6.37 -15.93
N ARG A 227 -4.61 -5.64 -15.89
CA ARG A 227 -3.34 -6.11 -16.43
C ARG A 227 -2.91 -7.42 -15.76
N ASP A 228 -3.05 -7.49 -14.45
CA ASP A 228 -2.66 -8.66 -13.66
C ASP A 228 -3.62 -9.84 -13.95
N GLY A 229 -4.94 -9.58 -14.03
CA GLY A 229 -5.92 -10.59 -14.43
C GLY A 229 -5.65 -11.21 -15.81
N LEU A 230 -5.39 -10.40 -16.83
CA LEU A 230 -5.05 -10.90 -18.17
C LEU A 230 -3.69 -11.61 -18.21
N SER A 231 -2.74 -11.21 -17.36
CA SER A 231 -1.43 -11.88 -17.28
C SER A 231 -1.55 -13.26 -16.61
N LEU A 232 -2.37 -13.36 -15.56
CA LEU A 232 -2.69 -14.63 -14.91
C LEU A 232 -3.49 -15.54 -15.85
N LEU A 233 -4.42 -14.99 -16.63
CA LEU A 233 -5.15 -15.74 -17.65
C LEU A 233 -4.21 -16.34 -18.70
N ASP A 234 -3.29 -15.54 -19.22
CA ASP A 234 -2.28 -15.98 -20.21
C ASP A 234 -1.37 -17.08 -19.64
N GLN A 235 -0.99 -16.97 -18.36
CA GLN A 235 -0.28 -18.01 -17.64
C GLN A 235 -1.10 -19.31 -17.61
N VAL A 236 -2.36 -19.26 -17.15
CA VAL A 236 -3.22 -20.46 -17.10
C VAL A 236 -3.39 -21.10 -18.48
N LEU A 237 -3.60 -20.28 -19.52
CA LEU A 237 -3.73 -20.76 -20.90
C LEU A 237 -2.46 -21.45 -21.42
N SER A 238 -1.28 -21.01 -20.97
CA SER A 238 -0.02 -21.62 -21.34
C SER A 238 0.19 -23.01 -20.73
N PHE A 239 -0.42 -23.28 -19.58
CA PHE A 239 -0.29 -24.56 -18.84
C PHE A 239 -1.48 -25.51 -19.03
N SER A 240 -2.65 -25.00 -19.37
CA SER A 240 -3.85 -25.82 -19.61
C SER A 240 -3.94 -26.24 -21.08
N ARG A 241 -4.12 -27.55 -21.32
CA ARG A 241 -4.32 -28.13 -22.67
C ARG A 241 -5.76 -28.62 -22.90
N GLY A 242 -6.71 -28.09 -22.15
CA GLY A 242 -8.09 -28.55 -22.13
C GLY A 242 -9.03 -27.55 -21.46
N GLU A 243 -10.11 -28.05 -20.85
CA GLU A 243 -11.10 -27.20 -20.19
C GLU A 243 -10.50 -26.40 -19.02
N MET A 244 -10.75 -25.10 -19.01
CA MET A 244 -10.31 -24.20 -17.94
C MET A 244 -11.32 -24.25 -16.78
N THR A 245 -11.18 -25.27 -15.94
CA THR A 245 -11.96 -25.43 -14.71
C THR A 245 -11.31 -24.71 -13.53
N ALA A 246 -12.09 -24.46 -12.47
CA ALA A 246 -11.58 -23.77 -11.28
C ALA A 246 -10.45 -24.53 -10.57
N GLU A 247 -10.46 -25.86 -10.61
CA GLU A 247 -9.41 -26.71 -10.02
C GLU A 247 -8.08 -26.58 -10.78
N VAL A 248 -8.11 -26.62 -12.11
CA VAL A 248 -6.92 -26.42 -12.95
C VAL A 248 -6.31 -25.04 -12.71
N VAL A 249 -7.13 -23.99 -12.66
CA VAL A 249 -6.66 -22.63 -12.35
C VAL A 249 -5.99 -22.56 -10.98
N ARG A 250 -6.61 -23.17 -9.95
CA ARG A 250 -6.03 -23.19 -8.59
C ARG A 250 -4.67 -23.88 -8.58
N GLY A 251 -4.55 -25.04 -9.24
CA GLY A 251 -3.29 -25.77 -9.35
C GLY A 251 -2.20 -24.96 -10.07
N VAL A 252 -2.52 -24.32 -11.19
CA VAL A 252 -1.54 -23.51 -11.94
C VAL A 252 -1.13 -22.25 -11.19
N LEU A 253 -2.07 -21.60 -10.49
CA LEU A 253 -1.81 -20.35 -9.78
C LEU A 253 -1.33 -20.57 -8.33
N GLY A 254 -1.21 -21.82 -7.87
CA GLY A 254 -0.86 -22.15 -6.49
C GLY A 254 -1.84 -21.57 -5.47
N VAL A 255 -3.12 -21.44 -5.84
CA VAL A 255 -4.16 -20.91 -4.95
C VAL A 255 -4.67 -22.05 -4.09
N VAL A 256 -4.44 -21.94 -2.78
CA VAL A 256 -4.86 -22.93 -1.79
C VAL A 256 -6.39 -23.06 -1.79
N ASN A 257 -6.88 -24.29 -1.81
CA ASN A 257 -8.30 -24.57 -1.83
C ASN A 257 -8.97 -24.31 -0.47
N GLU A 258 -10.25 -23.98 -0.48
CA GLU A 258 -11.04 -23.69 0.73
C GLU A 258 -11.08 -24.89 1.69
N GLU A 259 -11.07 -26.12 1.18
CA GLU A 259 -10.98 -27.35 1.99
C GLU A 259 -9.76 -27.36 2.92
N ARG A 260 -8.60 -26.87 2.46
CA ARG A 260 -7.38 -26.80 3.27
C ARG A 260 -7.53 -25.82 4.43
N PHE A 261 -8.25 -24.72 4.21
CA PHE A 261 -8.55 -23.78 5.30
C PHE A 261 -9.57 -24.36 6.29
N LEU A 262 -10.57 -25.10 5.82
CA LEU A 262 -11.50 -25.81 6.71
C LEU A 262 -10.78 -26.83 7.59
N GLU A 263 -9.86 -27.62 7.00
CA GLU A 263 -8.98 -28.55 7.73
C GLU A 263 -8.16 -27.84 8.79
N LEU A 264 -7.46 -26.76 8.42
CA LEU A 264 -6.66 -25.95 9.33
C LEU A 264 -7.47 -25.42 10.52
N PHE A 265 -8.60 -24.77 10.25
CA PHE A 265 -9.41 -24.20 11.32
C PHE A 265 -10.04 -25.29 12.20
N GLY A 266 -10.27 -26.49 11.66
CA GLY A 266 -10.61 -27.67 12.46
C GLY A 266 -9.49 -28.03 13.45
N ILE A 267 -8.24 -28.13 12.97
CA ILE A 267 -7.05 -28.36 13.79
C ILE A 267 -6.91 -27.29 14.89
N VAL A 268 -7.08 -26.01 14.53
CA VAL A 268 -6.99 -24.88 15.46
C VAL A 268 -8.13 -24.91 16.49
N ALA A 269 -9.37 -25.14 16.06
CA ALA A 269 -10.55 -25.20 16.95
C ALA A 269 -10.45 -26.35 17.97
N GLU A 270 -9.89 -27.49 17.54
CA GLU A 270 -9.73 -28.69 18.36
C GLU A 270 -8.40 -28.70 19.14
N ARG A 271 -7.58 -27.65 18.99
CA ARG A 271 -6.28 -27.50 19.67
C ARG A 271 -5.32 -28.66 19.41
N ARG A 272 -5.34 -29.20 18.19
CA ARG A 272 -4.46 -30.30 17.77
C ARG A 272 -3.09 -29.73 17.37
N HIS A 273 -2.37 -29.15 18.33
CA HIS A 273 -1.15 -28.35 18.11
C HIS A 273 -0.07 -29.06 17.27
N ALA A 274 0.14 -30.36 17.51
CA ALA A 274 1.14 -31.13 16.78
C ALA A 274 0.83 -31.25 15.28
N GLU A 275 -0.46 -31.27 14.91
CA GLU A 275 -0.90 -31.42 13.52
C GLU A 275 -0.67 -30.16 12.67
N ILE A 276 -0.36 -29.02 13.29
CA ILE A 276 -0.03 -27.79 12.58
C ILE A 276 1.25 -27.97 11.75
N PHE A 277 2.26 -28.65 12.30
CA PHE A 277 3.51 -28.89 11.59
C PHE A 277 3.30 -29.79 10.38
N THR A 278 2.55 -30.88 10.54
CA THR A 278 2.22 -31.80 9.45
C THR A 278 1.35 -31.14 8.39
N PHE A 279 0.43 -30.26 8.79
CA PHE A 279 -0.40 -29.49 7.86
C PHE A 279 0.45 -28.53 7.02
N VAL A 280 1.33 -27.73 7.64
CA VAL A 280 2.20 -26.79 6.90
C VAL A 280 3.20 -27.54 6.00
N GLU A 281 3.69 -28.69 6.45
CA GLU A 281 4.52 -29.58 5.63
C GLU A 281 3.76 -30.05 4.39
N SER A 282 2.53 -30.55 4.55
CA SER A 282 1.71 -31.00 3.43
C SER A 282 1.41 -29.90 2.40
N LEU A 283 1.24 -28.64 2.83
CA LEU A 283 1.08 -27.52 1.92
C LEU A 283 2.31 -27.31 1.03
N SER A 284 3.50 -27.50 1.60
CA SER A 284 4.76 -27.35 0.88
C SER A 284 4.98 -28.50 -0.09
N ASP A 285 4.65 -29.73 0.33
CA ASP A 285 4.75 -30.94 -0.49
C ASP A 285 3.79 -30.92 -1.69
N ASP A 286 2.60 -30.34 -1.49
CA ASP A 286 1.62 -30.08 -2.54
C ASP A 286 2.03 -28.92 -3.49
N GLY A 287 3.13 -28.22 -3.18
CA GLY A 287 3.67 -27.13 -4.01
C GLY A 287 3.00 -25.77 -3.80
N PHE A 288 2.26 -25.56 -2.71
CA PHE A 288 1.68 -24.26 -2.39
C PHE A 288 2.73 -23.29 -1.84
N ASP A 289 2.63 -22.02 -2.25
CA ASP A 289 3.44 -20.96 -1.68
C ASP A 289 2.89 -20.56 -0.30
N VAL A 290 3.75 -20.63 0.73
CA VAL A 290 3.39 -20.34 2.12
C VAL A 290 2.95 -18.88 2.32
N VAL A 291 3.50 -17.94 1.55
CA VAL A 291 3.13 -16.53 1.61
C VAL A 291 1.74 -16.34 1.00
N GLU A 292 1.44 -16.99 -0.11
CA GLU A 292 0.09 -16.99 -0.70
C GLU A 292 -0.94 -17.65 0.23
N PHE A 293 -0.58 -18.76 0.87
CA PHE A 293 -1.40 -19.40 1.91
C PHE A 293 -1.72 -18.43 3.05
N TYR A 294 -0.71 -17.68 3.53
CA TYR A 294 -0.89 -16.68 4.58
C TYR A 294 -1.89 -15.57 4.21
N TYR A 295 -1.84 -15.04 2.98
CA TYR A 295 -2.82 -14.06 2.54
C TYR A 295 -4.23 -14.67 2.44
N GLY A 296 -4.33 -15.92 1.98
CA GLY A 296 -5.59 -16.67 2.01
C GLY A 296 -6.13 -16.88 3.43
N LEU A 297 -5.25 -17.14 4.40
CA LEU A 297 -5.60 -17.28 5.81
C LEU A 297 -6.25 -16.01 6.37
N LEU A 298 -5.72 -14.84 6.04
CA LEU A 298 -6.29 -13.54 6.45
C LEU A 298 -7.72 -13.37 5.91
N ASP A 299 -7.93 -13.67 4.63
CA ASP A 299 -9.24 -13.58 4.00
C ASP A 299 -10.24 -14.55 4.64
N MET A 300 -9.82 -15.78 4.93
CA MET A 300 -10.68 -16.77 5.57
C MET A 300 -11.00 -16.43 7.04
N LEU A 301 -10.03 -15.92 7.81
CA LEU A 301 -10.28 -15.42 9.17
C LEU A 301 -11.30 -14.27 9.16
N ARG A 302 -11.17 -13.33 8.21
CA ARG A 302 -12.12 -12.24 8.03
C ARG A 302 -13.51 -12.76 7.64
N ARG A 303 -13.59 -13.80 6.80
CA ARG A 303 -14.84 -14.47 6.43
C ARG A 303 -15.52 -15.09 7.65
N LEU A 304 -14.78 -15.87 8.45
CA LEU A 304 -15.30 -16.45 9.70
C LEU A 304 -15.84 -15.37 10.65
N LEU A 305 -15.09 -14.27 10.85
CA LEU A 305 -15.53 -13.17 11.70
C LEU A 305 -16.82 -12.51 11.17
N ARG A 306 -16.90 -12.26 9.86
CA ARG A 306 -18.10 -11.69 9.24
C ARG A 306 -19.31 -12.60 9.44
N LEU A 307 -19.16 -13.91 9.23
CA LEU A 307 -20.22 -14.89 9.44
C LEU A 307 -20.67 -14.94 10.92
N ARG A 308 -19.75 -14.72 11.87
CA ARG A 308 -20.10 -14.65 13.30
C ARG A 308 -20.81 -13.37 13.72
N LEU A 309 -20.43 -12.22 13.15
CA LEU A 309 -21.00 -10.92 13.53
C LEU A 309 -22.32 -10.60 12.81
N ALA A 310 -22.49 -11.09 11.58
CA ALA A 310 -23.66 -10.79 10.76
C ALA A 310 -24.23 -12.06 10.09
N PRO A 311 -24.77 -13.00 10.89
CA PRO A 311 -25.31 -14.26 10.35
C PRO A 311 -26.48 -14.05 9.37
N SER A 312 -27.21 -12.94 9.49
CA SER A 312 -28.36 -12.62 8.63
C SER A 312 -28.03 -11.73 7.42
N GLY A 313 -26.78 -11.25 7.28
CA GLY A 313 -26.35 -10.33 6.22
C GLY A 313 -25.36 -10.94 5.22
N ALA A 314 -25.04 -12.22 5.39
CA ALA A 314 -24.51 -13.03 4.32
C ALA A 314 -25.72 -13.66 3.62
N ASP A 315 -26.04 -13.25 2.40
CA ASP A 315 -26.83 -14.09 1.52
C ASP A 315 -26.15 -15.47 1.51
N ALA A 316 -26.73 -16.42 2.24
CA ALA A 316 -26.30 -17.80 2.32
C ALA A 316 -26.65 -18.46 0.97
N GLY A 317 -25.92 -18.09 -0.08
CA GLY A 317 -26.15 -18.55 -1.45
C GLY A 317 -25.22 -19.67 -1.88
N SER A 318 -24.14 -19.95 -1.15
CA SER A 318 -23.14 -20.96 -1.53
C SER A 318 -22.98 -22.05 -0.48
N ASP A 319 -22.84 -23.30 -0.93
CA ASP A 319 -22.54 -24.47 -0.08
C ASP A 319 -21.30 -24.23 0.81
N SER A 320 -20.29 -23.55 0.27
CA SER A 320 -19.10 -23.12 1.00
C SER A 320 -19.41 -22.24 2.22
N ASP A 321 -20.31 -21.26 2.10
CA ASP A 321 -20.66 -20.39 3.23
C ASP A 321 -21.31 -21.18 4.38
N THR A 322 -22.06 -22.24 4.08
CA THR A 322 -22.66 -23.09 5.13
C THR A 322 -21.60 -23.87 5.91
N ARG A 323 -20.59 -24.43 5.22
CA ARG A 323 -19.47 -25.15 5.85
C ARG A 323 -18.63 -24.21 6.72
N PHE A 324 -18.31 -23.02 6.22
CA PHE A 324 -17.60 -22.00 7.01
C PHE A 324 -18.45 -21.46 8.16
N ALA A 325 -19.76 -21.32 8.00
CA ALA A 325 -20.63 -20.89 9.09
C ALA A 325 -20.64 -21.90 10.25
N GLY A 326 -20.75 -23.20 9.95
CA GLY A 326 -20.69 -24.26 10.98
C GLY A 326 -19.34 -24.34 11.70
N LEU A 327 -18.24 -24.02 11.00
CA LEU A 327 -16.92 -23.90 11.63
C LEU A 327 -16.81 -22.62 12.46
N ALA A 328 -17.35 -21.52 11.99
CA ALA A 328 -17.27 -20.22 12.65
C ALA A 328 -17.88 -20.27 14.06
N THR A 329 -18.94 -21.05 14.28
CA THR A 329 -19.56 -21.20 15.62
C THR A 329 -18.64 -21.84 16.66
N ARG A 330 -17.52 -22.46 16.24
CA ARG A 330 -16.51 -23.01 17.16
C ARG A 330 -15.59 -21.94 17.75
N PHE A 331 -15.67 -20.70 17.25
CA PHE A 331 -14.85 -19.58 17.69
C PHE A 331 -15.73 -18.44 18.21
N GLU A 332 -15.27 -17.79 19.29
CA GLU A 332 -15.85 -16.52 19.70
C GLU A 332 -15.38 -15.37 18.79
N PRO A 333 -16.19 -14.32 18.58
CA PRO A 333 -15.77 -13.16 17.80
C PRO A 333 -14.47 -12.52 18.33
N SER A 334 -14.27 -12.53 19.65
CA SER A 334 -13.06 -12.05 20.31
C SER A 334 -11.83 -12.89 19.93
N ASP A 335 -11.96 -14.21 19.86
CA ASP A 335 -10.89 -15.12 19.43
C ASP A 335 -10.48 -14.82 17.98
N LEU A 336 -11.46 -14.69 17.07
CA LEU A 336 -11.22 -14.38 15.67
C LEU A 336 -10.55 -13.02 15.48
N VAL A 337 -10.94 -12.01 16.27
CA VAL A 337 -10.27 -10.70 16.29
C VAL A 337 -8.81 -10.84 16.77
N ARG A 338 -8.54 -11.63 17.81
CA ARG A 338 -7.17 -11.88 18.29
C ARG A 338 -6.32 -12.62 17.25
N MET A 339 -6.89 -13.61 16.55
CA MET A 339 -6.21 -14.31 15.45
C MET A 339 -5.88 -13.37 14.30
N LEU A 340 -6.83 -12.51 13.89
CA LEU A 340 -6.59 -11.48 12.88
C LEU A 340 -5.51 -10.49 13.30
N SER A 341 -5.51 -10.04 14.54
CA SER A 341 -4.47 -9.15 15.07
C SER A 341 -3.09 -9.83 15.06
N ALA A 342 -2.99 -11.08 15.52
CA ALA A 342 -1.74 -11.83 15.48
C ALA A 342 -1.24 -12.05 14.04
N ALA A 343 -2.16 -12.29 13.09
CA ALA A 343 -1.80 -12.40 11.69
C ALA A 343 -1.33 -11.05 11.13
N ALA A 344 -2.02 -9.95 11.41
CA ALA A 344 -1.64 -8.61 10.97
C ALA A 344 -0.29 -8.13 11.55
N GLU A 345 0.03 -8.51 12.80
CA GLU A 345 1.34 -8.27 13.42
C GLU A 345 2.48 -8.88 12.59
N LEU A 346 2.29 -10.09 12.05
CA LEU A 346 3.30 -10.75 11.22
C LEU A 346 3.61 -9.98 9.92
N GLU A 347 2.59 -9.38 9.31
CA GLU A 347 2.75 -8.60 8.09
C GLU A 347 3.20 -7.16 8.35
N THR A 348 3.27 -6.75 9.61
CA THR A 348 3.77 -5.42 9.97
C THR A 348 5.22 -5.30 9.48
N ARG A 349 5.43 -4.41 8.48
CA ARG A 349 6.68 -4.18 7.73
C ARG A 349 7.02 -5.23 6.65
N GLY A 350 6.09 -6.07 6.19
CA GLY A 350 6.35 -7.07 5.15
C GLY A 350 7.43 -8.08 5.57
N SER A 351 7.39 -8.50 6.83
CA SER A 351 8.38 -9.40 7.43
C SER A 351 8.32 -10.80 6.81
N LEU A 352 7.12 -11.26 6.43
CA LEU A 352 6.94 -12.58 5.83
C LEU A 352 7.63 -12.72 4.48
N ARG A 353 7.38 -11.80 3.54
CA ARG A 353 8.02 -11.81 2.20
C ARG A 353 9.53 -11.63 2.23
N ARG A 354 10.07 -10.96 3.25
CA ARG A 354 11.51 -10.69 3.39
C ARG A 354 12.24 -11.73 4.24
N SER A 355 11.51 -12.64 4.88
CA SER A 355 12.10 -13.67 5.73
C SER A 355 12.83 -14.71 4.88
N PRO A 356 14.04 -15.14 5.29
CA PRO A 356 14.71 -16.29 4.66
C PRO A 356 13.96 -17.60 4.90
N ASN A 357 13.08 -17.65 5.91
CA ASN A 357 12.26 -18.82 6.21
C ASN A 357 10.82 -18.41 6.57
N PRO A 358 9.94 -18.20 5.57
CA PRO A 358 8.54 -17.83 5.80
C PRO A 358 7.74 -18.95 6.44
N ARG A 359 8.14 -20.22 6.26
CA ARG A 359 7.49 -21.40 6.85
C ARG A 359 7.46 -21.34 8.37
N ILE A 360 8.61 -21.09 9.00
CA ILE A 360 8.69 -20.99 10.47
C ILE A 360 7.76 -19.89 11.00
N LEU A 361 7.67 -18.75 10.31
CA LEU A 361 6.83 -17.63 10.74
C LEU A 361 5.34 -18.00 10.70
N VAL A 362 4.92 -18.73 9.67
CA VAL A 362 3.53 -19.21 9.56
C VAL A 362 3.25 -20.30 10.60
N GLU A 363 4.16 -21.26 10.81
CA GLU A 363 4.01 -22.28 11.86
C GLU A 363 3.85 -21.64 13.24
N MET A 364 4.70 -20.66 13.58
CA MET A 364 4.61 -19.91 14.83
C MET A 364 3.28 -19.16 14.96
N LEU A 365 2.79 -18.55 13.88
CA LEU A 365 1.51 -17.85 13.86
C LEU A 365 0.35 -18.82 14.12
N LEU A 366 0.31 -19.95 13.42
CA LEU A 366 -0.73 -20.97 13.58
C LEU A 366 -0.70 -21.59 14.98
N LEU A 367 0.50 -21.86 15.52
CA LEU A 367 0.65 -22.29 16.90
C LEU A 367 0.08 -21.24 17.85
N ARG A 368 0.47 -19.96 17.70
CA ARG A 368 -0.08 -18.87 18.52
C ARG A 368 -1.59 -18.82 18.46
N MET A 369 -2.21 -19.01 17.29
CA MET A 369 -3.66 -19.08 17.13
C MET A 369 -4.26 -20.29 17.88
N SER A 370 -3.64 -21.46 17.80
CA SER A 370 -4.11 -22.67 18.48
C SER A 370 -3.96 -22.62 20.00
N TYR A 371 -2.97 -21.88 20.50
CA TYR A 371 -2.73 -21.65 21.93
C TYR A 371 -3.48 -20.43 22.48
N LEU A 372 -4.25 -19.70 21.66
CA LEU A 372 -5.13 -18.67 22.21
C LEU A 372 -6.13 -19.34 23.17
N ASP A 373 -6.02 -18.97 24.44
CA ASP A 373 -7.06 -19.27 25.40
C ASP A 373 -8.36 -18.67 24.87
N ARG A 374 -9.47 -19.44 24.95
CA ARG A 374 -10.79 -18.82 24.83
C ARG A 374 -10.78 -17.65 25.79
N ALA A 375 -11.31 -16.50 25.39
CA ALA A 375 -11.59 -15.43 26.32
C ALA A 375 -12.58 -15.96 27.37
N VAL A 376 -12.07 -16.66 28.38
CA VAL A 376 -12.78 -16.85 29.64
C VAL A 376 -12.87 -15.44 30.18
N GLU A 377 -14.09 -14.92 30.24
CA GLU A 377 -14.37 -13.67 30.92
C GLU A 377 -13.63 -13.77 32.26
N ILE A 378 -12.77 -12.80 32.54
CA ILE A 378 -12.04 -12.77 33.81
C ILE A 378 -13.06 -12.88 34.98
N GLU A 379 -14.31 -12.47 34.77
CA GLU A 379 -15.48 -12.77 35.60
C GLU A 379 -15.66 -14.25 35.96
N GLU A 380 -15.52 -15.21 35.04
CA GLU A 380 -15.74 -16.65 35.34
C GLU A 380 -14.59 -17.22 36.17
N VAL A 381 -13.36 -16.77 35.94
CA VAL A 381 -12.19 -17.14 36.76
C VAL A 381 -12.30 -16.50 38.14
N ILE A 382 -12.76 -15.25 38.25
CA ILE A 382 -13.02 -14.57 39.53
C ILE A 382 -14.21 -15.22 40.28
N ALA A 383 -15.25 -15.63 39.57
CA ALA A 383 -16.39 -16.35 40.13
C ALA A 383 -16.00 -17.75 40.63
N ALA A 384 -15.17 -18.47 39.86
CA ALA A 384 -14.63 -19.78 40.26
C ALA A 384 -13.63 -19.67 41.43
N LEU A 385 -12.95 -18.53 41.57
CA LEU A 385 -12.04 -18.23 42.69
C LEU A 385 -12.77 -17.63 43.92
N GLY A 386 -14.11 -17.61 43.93
CA GLY A 386 -14.91 -17.34 45.13
C GLY A 386 -15.21 -15.86 45.43
N GLY A 387 -15.09 -14.97 44.45
CA GLY A 387 -15.41 -13.55 44.62
C GLY A 387 -16.90 -13.25 44.52
N ALA A 388 -17.72 -13.63 45.52
CA ALA A 388 -19.08 -13.10 45.62
C ALA A 388 -19.04 -11.64 46.12
N PRO A 389 -19.60 -10.64 45.40
CA PRO A 389 -19.75 -9.30 45.95
C PRO A 389 -20.84 -9.35 47.02
N ARG A 390 -20.48 -8.98 48.25
CA ARG A 390 -21.42 -8.72 49.34
C ARG A 390 -22.36 -7.60 48.92
N SER A 391 -23.57 -7.95 48.48
CA SER A 391 -24.68 -7.03 48.28
C SER A 391 -25.03 -6.40 49.63
N GLY A 392 -24.59 -5.16 49.84
CA GLY A 392 -25.15 -4.28 50.87
C GLY A 392 -26.57 -3.90 50.46
N SER A 393 -27.57 -4.61 50.99
CA SER A 393 -28.97 -4.22 50.83
C SER A 393 -29.27 -3.05 51.74
N SER A 394 -29.56 -1.90 51.13
CA SER A 394 -30.15 -0.73 51.77
C SER A 394 -31.46 -1.10 52.47
N SER A 395 -31.54 -0.72 53.74
CA SER A 395 -32.72 -0.75 54.58
C SER A 395 -33.83 0.17 54.06
N ASN A 396 -35.04 -0.35 53.89
CA ASN A 396 -36.26 0.36 54.31
C ASN A 396 -37.37 -0.65 54.68
N PRO A 397 -38.18 -0.38 55.72
CA PRO A 397 -39.05 -1.38 56.36
C PRO A 397 -40.47 -1.36 55.81
N PRO A 398 -41.27 -2.40 56.11
CA PRO A 398 -42.61 -2.13 56.60
C PRO A 398 -42.96 -2.88 57.89
N ASP A 399 -43.86 -2.23 58.61
CA ASP A 399 -44.47 -2.56 59.90
C ASP A 399 -45.12 -3.93 60.00
N GLY A 400 -45.03 -4.49 61.21
CA GLY A 400 -46.16 -5.06 61.95
C GLY A 400 -46.63 -6.48 61.63
N SER A 401 -46.23 -7.46 62.45
CA SER A 401 -47.14 -8.06 63.46
C SER A 401 -46.45 -9.17 64.25
N ALA A 402 -46.86 -9.27 65.51
CA ALA A 402 -46.26 -10.05 66.60
C ALA A 402 -46.43 -11.57 66.49
N GLY A 403 -45.49 -12.30 67.13
CA GLY A 403 -45.63 -13.72 67.46
C GLY A 403 -44.35 -14.35 68.01
N VAL A 404 -44.22 -14.38 69.35
CA VAL A 404 -43.28 -15.21 70.14
C VAL A 404 -44.13 -16.26 70.90
N PRO A 405 -43.60 -17.35 71.54
CA PRO A 405 -42.21 -17.86 71.63
C PRO A 405 -42.00 -19.41 71.64
N ALA A 406 -40.73 -19.84 71.42
CA ALA A 406 -39.92 -20.89 72.12
C ALA A 406 -40.33 -22.41 72.14
N PRO A 407 -39.51 -23.35 72.70
CA PRO A 407 -38.12 -23.74 72.36
C PRO A 407 -37.88 -25.30 72.37
N GLY A 408 -36.64 -25.74 72.12
CA GLY A 408 -36.11 -27.11 72.37
C GLY A 408 -35.83 -27.88 71.07
N THR A 409 -34.75 -28.65 70.87
CA THR A 409 -33.96 -29.46 71.81
C THR A 409 -32.66 -29.87 71.12
N ALA A 410 -31.54 -29.91 71.85
CA ALA A 410 -30.35 -30.68 71.47
C ALA A 410 -30.46 -32.12 72.01
N PRO A 411 -29.85 -33.11 71.33
CA PRO A 411 -28.70 -33.82 71.93
C PRO A 411 -27.59 -33.99 70.87
N SER A 412 -26.29 -33.81 71.14
CA SER A 412 -25.36 -34.44 72.08
C SER A 412 -24.88 -35.86 71.70
N GLN A 413 -23.59 -35.90 71.35
CA GLN A 413 -22.55 -36.91 71.63
C GLN A 413 -22.29 -38.13 70.72
N GLY A 414 -20.98 -38.37 70.51
CA GLY A 414 -20.35 -39.64 70.12
C GLY A 414 -19.38 -39.52 68.94
N SER A 415 -18.16 -38.96 69.09
CA SER A 415 -16.90 -39.66 69.46
C SER A 415 -16.40 -40.63 68.36
N GLY A 416 -15.19 -40.55 67.79
CA GLY A 416 -14.03 -39.72 68.10
C GLY A 416 -12.77 -40.05 67.27
N HIS A 417 -11.62 -39.65 67.83
CA HIS A 417 -10.21 -39.97 67.50
C HIS A 417 -9.48 -39.10 66.45
N GLY A 418 -8.87 -38.00 66.94
CA GLY A 418 -7.46 -38.01 67.38
C GLY A 418 -6.35 -37.79 66.31
N PRO A 419 -5.39 -36.85 66.52
CA PRO A 419 -4.48 -36.36 65.47
C PRO A 419 -2.99 -36.80 65.62
N SER A 420 -2.22 -36.71 64.54
CA SER A 420 -0.74 -36.66 64.52
C SER A 420 -0.27 -36.42 63.09
N ARG A 421 0.80 -35.70 62.75
CA ARG A 421 1.73 -34.79 63.43
C ARG A 421 2.54 -34.17 62.28
N LEU A 422 2.90 -32.88 62.34
CA LEU A 422 3.97 -32.31 61.52
C LEU A 422 5.33 -32.87 61.98
N PRO A 423 6.37 -32.82 61.12
CA PRO A 423 7.41 -31.84 61.41
C PRO A 423 8.07 -31.13 60.20
N GLU A 424 8.38 -29.86 60.44
CA GLU A 424 9.63 -29.12 60.17
C GLU A 424 10.15 -28.83 58.74
N THR A 425 10.00 -27.54 58.42
CA THR A 425 10.90 -26.58 57.77
C THR A 425 12.36 -26.97 57.48
N THR A 426 12.84 -26.65 56.27
CA THR A 426 14.17 -26.01 56.04
C THR A 426 14.24 -25.24 54.71
N LYS A 427 14.57 -23.94 54.84
CA LYS A 427 15.21 -22.92 53.96
C LYS A 427 15.05 -22.90 52.41
N PRO A 428 14.83 -21.69 51.83
CA PRO A 428 14.83 -21.46 50.38
C PRO A 428 16.25 -21.23 49.81
N ILE A 429 16.47 -21.67 48.58
CA ILE A 429 17.68 -21.44 47.77
C ILE A 429 17.49 -20.17 46.93
N SER A 430 18.43 -19.23 47.04
CA SER A 430 18.53 -18.04 46.19
C SER A 430 19.05 -18.37 44.79
N PRO A 431 18.63 -17.65 43.73
CA PRO A 431 19.12 -17.87 42.37
C PRO A 431 20.52 -17.25 42.16
N HIS A 432 21.46 -18.06 41.68
CA HIS A 432 22.76 -17.60 41.20
C HIS A 432 22.62 -16.99 39.80
N VAL A 433 23.04 -15.72 39.70
CA VAL A 433 23.34 -15.02 38.45
C VAL A 433 24.64 -15.56 37.86
N VAL A 434 24.63 -15.94 36.58
CA VAL A 434 25.85 -16.25 35.80
C VAL A 434 25.91 -15.28 34.62
N ALA A 435 26.92 -14.41 34.64
CA ALA A 435 27.36 -13.60 33.51
C ALA A 435 28.35 -14.41 32.62
N PRO A 436 28.49 -14.07 31.32
CA PRO A 436 29.19 -14.92 30.36
C PRO A 436 30.64 -14.49 30.07
N SER A 437 31.53 -15.46 29.80
CA SER A 437 32.69 -15.43 28.84
C SER A 437 33.72 -16.53 29.16
N PRO A 438 34.68 -16.88 28.27
CA PRO A 438 34.83 -16.60 26.83
C PRO A 438 35.11 -17.88 25.96
N ALA A 439 35.08 -17.73 24.64
CA ALA A 439 35.49 -18.76 23.67
C ALA A 439 37.03 -18.91 23.60
N PRO A 440 37.56 -20.13 23.30
CA PRO A 440 39.00 -20.37 23.25
C PRO A 440 39.63 -19.97 21.89
N GLN A 441 40.77 -19.29 21.97
CA GLN A 441 41.66 -18.98 20.85
C GLN A 441 42.61 -20.16 20.55
N ALA A 442 42.79 -20.48 19.27
CA ALA A 442 43.91 -21.27 18.78
C ALA A 442 44.80 -20.40 17.87
N LYS A 443 46.11 -20.40 18.13
CA LYS A 443 47.13 -19.62 17.42
C LYS A 443 47.81 -20.41 16.29
N ALA A 444 47.86 -19.76 15.12
CA ALA A 444 48.99 -19.54 14.20
C ALA A 444 49.86 -20.69 13.64
N ALA A 445 49.90 -20.76 12.29
CA ALA A 445 51.15 -20.79 11.50
C ALA A 445 50.85 -20.43 10.01
N GLY A 446 51.54 -19.42 9.46
CA GLY A 446 51.72 -19.24 8.00
C GLY A 446 52.96 -20.02 7.51
N PRO A 447 53.25 -20.13 6.19
CA PRO A 447 53.60 -18.94 5.38
C PRO A 447 53.28 -18.97 3.86
N ARG A 448 53.42 -17.77 3.25
CA ARG A 448 53.89 -17.41 1.88
C ARG A 448 53.12 -17.81 0.59
N ALA A 449 52.70 -16.74 -0.11
CA ALA A 449 52.90 -16.36 -1.53
C ALA A 449 52.82 -17.42 -2.64
N GLU A 450 51.87 -17.23 -3.57
CA GLU A 450 52.13 -17.18 -5.02
C GLU A 450 50.91 -16.64 -5.79
N THR A 451 51.14 -15.60 -6.58
CA THR A 451 50.21 -15.01 -7.55
C THR A 451 50.23 -15.82 -8.85
N ALA A 452 49.08 -16.30 -9.30
CA ALA A 452 48.91 -16.87 -10.65
C ALA A 452 47.71 -16.23 -11.37
N ALA A 453 48.01 -15.67 -12.53
CA ALA A 453 47.12 -15.04 -13.48
C ALA A 453 46.40 -16.06 -14.38
N SER A 454 45.19 -15.72 -14.87
CA SER A 454 44.65 -16.21 -16.14
C SER A 454 43.53 -15.26 -16.62
N ARG A 455 43.85 -14.29 -17.49
CA ARG A 455 43.71 -14.29 -18.97
C ARG A 455 42.27 -14.10 -19.48
N ARG A 456 41.99 -12.86 -19.89
CA ARG A 456 41.01 -12.47 -20.92
C ARG A 456 41.68 -12.56 -22.30
N PRO A 457 40.97 -12.93 -23.38
CA PRO A 457 41.50 -12.90 -24.74
C PRO A 457 41.39 -11.50 -25.37
N ALA A 458 42.33 -11.20 -26.26
CA ALA A 458 42.41 -10.00 -27.08
C ALA A 458 42.30 -10.36 -28.57
N SER A 459 41.71 -9.45 -29.36
CA SER A 459 41.88 -9.33 -30.82
C SER A 459 41.50 -7.89 -31.19
N THR A 460 42.46 -6.98 -31.37
CA THR A 460 43.20 -6.61 -32.61
C THR A 460 42.56 -5.45 -33.36
N GLU A 461 43.15 -4.26 -33.22
CA GLU A 461 43.13 -3.16 -34.19
C GLU A 461 44.56 -2.90 -34.67
N PRO A 462 44.79 -2.44 -35.92
CA PRO A 462 46.08 -1.95 -36.37
C PRO A 462 46.21 -0.42 -36.27
N GLU A 463 47.46 0.00 -36.09
CA GLU A 463 47.97 1.35 -35.88
C GLU A 463 47.75 2.34 -37.04
N ARG A 464 47.75 3.64 -36.70
CA ARG A 464 48.42 4.72 -37.46
C ARG A 464 48.60 5.99 -36.61
N ASP A 465 49.78 6.06 -36.00
CA ASP A 465 50.75 7.17 -36.00
C ASP A 465 50.33 8.60 -36.41
N LEU A 466 50.61 9.56 -35.50
CA LEU A 466 51.45 10.78 -35.65
C LEU A 466 50.87 12.14 -35.21
N HIS A 467 51.71 12.81 -34.41
CA HIS A 467 51.94 14.27 -34.23
C HIS A 467 51.09 15.15 -33.27
N ARG A 468 51.63 15.22 -32.05
CA ARG A 468 51.88 16.39 -31.15
C ARG A 468 51.98 17.77 -31.83
N VAL A 469 51.27 18.79 -31.30
CA VAL A 469 51.71 20.15 -30.80
C VAL A 469 50.46 20.81 -30.17
N ALA A 470 50.30 20.92 -28.84
CA ALA A 470 50.75 21.97 -27.90
C ALA A 470 50.22 23.41 -28.09
N ARG A 471 49.45 23.84 -27.07
CA ARG A 471 49.34 25.16 -26.40
C ARG A 471 48.17 26.10 -26.74
N ASN A 472 47.38 26.32 -25.68
CA ASN A 472 46.59 27.51 -25.35
C ASN A 472 47.48 28.78 -25.32
N PRO A 473 46.91 29.98 -25.51
CA PRO A 473 46.65 30.81 -24.33
C PRO A 473 45.35 31.65 -24.35
N GLU A 474 45.08 32.17 -23.16
CA GLU A 474 44.00 33.02 -22.65
C GLU A 474 43.86 34.44 -23.27
N PRO A 475 42.82 35.24 -22.87
CA PRO A 475 42.17 36.27 -23.69
C PRO A 475 42.72 37.69 -23.48
N VAL A 476 42.33 38.61 -24.39
CA VAL A 476 42.66 40.04 -24.32
C VAL A 476 41.41 40.90 -24.50
N ASP A 477 41.21 41.83 -23.56
CA ASP A 477 40.28 42.97 -23.58
C ASP A 477 40.54 43.94 -24.74
N SER A 478 39.50 44.60 -25.25
CA SER A 478 39.53 46.05 -25.52
C SER A 478 38.16 46.64 -25.87
N ARG A 479 38.05 47.91 -25.51
CA ARG A 479 36.88 48.79 -25.43
C ARG A 479 36.60 49.54 -26.73
N ASP A 480 35.40 50.12 -26.80
CA ASP A 480 35.05 51.51 -27.18
C ASP A 480 33.76 51.54 -28.02
N ALA A 481 32.87 52.53 -27.99
CA ALA A 481 32.52 53.63 -27.10
C ALA A 481 31.29 54.30 -27.76
N ALA A 482 30.28 54.74 -26.98
CA ALA A 482 29.48 55.94 -27.28
C ALA A 482 28.55 56.29 -26.11
N SER A 483 28.84 57.46 -25.52
CA SER A 483 28.07 58.25 -24.56
C SER A 483 26.75 58.76 -25.18
N VAL A 484 25.71 59.18 -24.42
CA VAL A 484 25.50 60.46 -23.70
C VAL A 484 24.32 60.22 -22.72
N GLY A 485 24.43 60.40 -21.39
CA GLY A 485 24.19 61.65 -20.64
C GLY A 485 22.69 61.93 -20.42
N SER A 486 22.12 62.27 -19.26
CA SER A 486 22.58 62.55 -17.90
C SER A 486 21.34 62.62 -16.95
N ARG A 487 21.59 62.39 -15.64
CA ARG A 487 20.98 62.92 -14.39
C ARG A 487 19.64 63.71 -14.46
N GLY A 488 18.71 63.65 -13.52
CA GLY A 488 18.65 63.09 -12.16
C GLY A 488 17.47 63.69 -11.37
N GLU A 489 17.20 63.09 -10.20
CA GLU A 489 16.56 63.62 -8.99
C GLU A 489 15.05 64.01 -8.89
N LYS A 490 14.37 63.27 -8.01
CA LYS A 490 13.59 63.67 -6.80
C LYS A 490 12.33 64.56 -6.91
N SER A 491 11.29 64.02 -6.23
CA SER A 491 10.50 64.62 -5.13
C SER A 491 9.04 65.07 -5.37
N VAL A 492 8.17 64.47 -4.53
CA VAL A 492 7.16 65.09 -3.63
C VAL A 492 5.81 65.63 -4.17
N GLY A 493 4.74 65.09 -3.56
CA GLY A 493 3.52 65.80 -3.12
C GLY A 493 2.36 65.86 -4.13
N SER A 494 1.06 65.86 -3.77
CA SER A 494 0.40 65.89 -2.46
C SER A 494 -1.14 65.72 -2.63
N ARG A 495 -1.78 65.23 -1.55
CA ARG A 495 -3.07 65.66 -0.93
C ARG A 495 -4.43 65.64 -1.66
N GLY A 496 -5.42 65.17 -0.87
CA GLY A 496 -6.84 65.55 -0.88
C GLY A 496 -7.71 64.53 -0.09
N THR A 497 -7.83 64.62 1.25
CA THR A 497 -8.99 65.16 2.01
C THR A 497 -10.36 64.63 1.54
N GLY A 498 -11.28 64.03 2.30
CA GLY A 498 -11.53 63.87 3.74
C GLY A 498 -13.06 63.96 3.96
N LYS A 499 -13.70 63.06 4.74
CA LYS A 499 -14.90 63.34 5.56
C LYS A 499 -15.34 62.13 6.41
N GLN A 500 -15.99 62.47 7.53
CA GLN A 500 -16.18 61.73 8.79
C GLN A 500 -17.47 60.88 8.85
N ARG A 501 -17.39 59.73 9.56
CA ARG A 501 -18.27 59.10 10.61
C ARG A 501 -19.84 59.21 10.55
N PRO A 502 -20.62 58.23 11.09
CA PRO A 502 -20.43 57.65 12.44
C PRO A 502 -20.69 56.13 12.64
N LYS A 503 -20.43 55.72 13.90
CA LYS A 503 -20.41 54.39 14.54
C LYS A 503 -21.75 53.64 14.55
N ARG A 504 -21.70 52.30 14.46
CA ARG A 504 -22.39 51.38 15.41
C ARG A 504 -21.69 50.02 15.49
N ARG A 505 -21.75 49.44 16.69
CA ARG A 505 -21.00 48.28 17.22
C ARG A 505 -21.54 46.93 16.75
N THR A 506 -20.65 45.94 16.77
CA THR A 506 -20.75 44.47 17.01
C THR A 506 -19.78 43.81 16.01
N GLY A 507 -18.86 42.91 16.31
CA GLY A 507 -18.43 42.15 17.48
C GLY A 507 -17.52 41.03 16.94
N LEU A 508 -16.41 40.76 17.63
CA LEU A 508 -15.40 39.68 17.44
C LEU A 508 -14.25 39.87 16.41
N PRO A 509 -12.97 39.79 16.85
CA PRO A 509 -11.78 39.74 16.01
C PRO A 509 -11.39 38.29 15.59
N PRO A 510 -10.54 38.14 14.56
CA PRO A 510 -10.15 36.83 14.01
C PRO A 510 -9.20 36.07 14.96
N THR A 511 -9.45 34.78 15.14
CA THR A 511 -8.63 33.87 15.94
C THR A 511 -7.27 33.66 15.29
N SER A 512 -6.23 34.20 15.92
CA SER A 512 -4.85 33.79 15.70
C SER A 512 -4.60 32.45 16.40
N SER A 513 -4.15 31.46 15.64
CA SER A 513 -3.66 30.18 16.16
C SER A 513 -2.35 30.41 16.93
N ARG A 514 -2.44 30.59 18.24
CA ARG A 514 -1.30 30.42 19.14
C ARG A 514 -1.06 28.92 19.31
N THR A 515 0.05 28.44 18.76
CA THR A 515 0.69 27.18 19.10
C THR A 515 0.96 27.15 20.61
N SER A 516 0.40 26.17 21.31
CA SER A 516 0.77 25.86 22.70
C SER A 516 2.23 25.39 22.74
N PRO A 517 3.07 25.85 23.68
CA PRO A 517 4.41 25.30 23.85
C PRO A 517 4.28 23.86 24.38
N GLY A 518 4.92 22.90 23.70
CA GLY A 518 4.90 21.49 24.10
C GLY A 518 5.35 21.30 25.55
N LEU A 519 4.69 20.41 26.28
CA LEU A 519 5.16 19.98 27.60
C LEU A 519 6.51 19.26 27.42
N THR A 520 7.55 19.80 28.05
CA THR A 520 8.84 19.13 28.16
C THR A 520 8.79 18.10 29.29
N LEU A 521 9.53 17.00 29.16
CA LEU A 521 9.63 15.96 30.17
C LEU A 521 10.03 16.52 31.55
N ASP A 522 10.89 17.53 31.57
CA ASP A 522 11.31 18.21 32.80
C ASP A 522 10.15 18.87 33.54
N LYS A 523 9.19 19.48 32.82
CA LYS A 523 8.00 20.08 33.44
C LYS A 523 7.03 19.03 33.98
N VAL A 524 7.00 17.84 33.37
CA VAL A 524 6.19 16.72 33.86
C VAL A 524 6.81 16.14 35.13
N LEU A 525 8.14 16.02 35.18
CA LEU A 525 8.88 15.53 36.36
C LEU A 525 8.91 16.53 37.52
N GLU A 526 8.72 17.83 37.27
CA GLU A 526 8.51 18.84 38.31
C GLU A 526 7.12 18.75 38.95
N LEU A 527 6.10 18.37 38.17
CA LEU A 527 4.72 18.23 38.65
C LEU A 527 4.46 16.89 39.36
N GLU A 528 5.15 15.82 38.95
CA GLU A 528 5.01 14.47 39.52
C GLU A 528 6.39 13.83 39.75
N PRO A 529 7.03 14.09 40.91
CA PRO A 529 8.40 13.63 41.20
C PRO A 529 8.53 12.10 41.26
N GLY A 530 7.42 11.39 41.52
CA GLY A 530 7.37 9.93 41.62
C GLY A 530 7.62 9.18 40.32
N LEU A 531 7.61 9.88 39.17
CA LEU A 531 7.89 9.31 37.85
C LEU A 531 9.39 9.24 37.51
N ARG A 532 10.27 9.91 38.29
CA ARG A 532 11.72 9.90 38.03
C ARG A 532 12.35 8.51 37.97
N PRO A 533 12.08 7.60 38.91
CA PRO A 533 12.71 6.27 38.88
C PRO A 533 12.32 5.47 37.63
N ALA A 534 11.06 5.59 37.17
CA ALA A 534 10.58 4.90 35.98
C ALA A 534 11.17 5.48 34.68
N VAL A 535 11.43 6.78 34.64
CA VAL A 535 12.06 7.44 33.49
C VAL A 535 13.55 7.11 33.39
N GLU A 536 14.25 7.01 34.53
CA GLU A 536 15.65 6.59 34.60
C GLU A 536 15.84 5.10 34.25
N GLU A 537 14.87 4.24 34.56
CA GLU A 537 14.91 2.80 34.26
C GLU A 537 14.62 2.47 32.78
N LEU A 538 13.95 3.37 32.06
CA LEU A 538 13.54 3.18 30.65
C LEU A 538 14.49 3.81 29.61
N ASP A 539 15.57 4.46 30.02
CA ASP A 539 16.60 5.09 29.16
C ASP A 539 16.01 5.91 27.99
N LEU A 540 14.95 6.67 28.28
CA LEU A 540 14.24 7.50 27.31
C LEU A 540 15.04 8.78 27.01
N GLU A 541 16.04 8.67 26.14
CA GLU A 541 16.72 9.83 25.57
C GLU A 541 15.77 10.68 24.69
N LEU A 542 15.25 11.75 25.30
CA LEU A 542 14.93 13.07 24.73
C LEU A 542 14.56 13.15 23.24
N VAL A 543 13.26 13.27 22.99
CA VAL A 543 12.70 13.95 21.80
C VAL A 543 13.17 15.41 21.80
N ARG A 544 14.21 15.73 21.03
CA ARG A 544 14.58 17.12 20.73
C ARG A 544 13.63 17.66 19.64
N PRO A 545 13.11 18.90 19.78
CA PRO A 545 12.40 19.55 18.70
C PRO A 545 13.38 19.86 17.56
N LEU A 546 13.06 19.39 16.36
CA LEU A 546 13.79 19.71 15.13
C LEU A 546 13.51 21.17 14.74
N ASP A 547 14.41 22.08 15.11
CA ASP A 547 14.54 23.40 14.49
C ASP A 547 15.61 23.33 13.39
N ARG A 548 15.18 23.21 12.13
CA ARG A 548 15.72 23.89 10.92
C ARG A 548 15.01 23.47 9.64
#